data_AF-A0A0B7I744-F1
#
_entry.id   AF-A0A0B7I744-F1
#
_cell.length_a   1.000
_cell.length_b   1.000
_cell.length_c   1.000
_cell.angle_alpha   90.00
_cell.angle_beta   90.00
_cell.angle_gamma   90.00
#
_symmetry.space_group_name_H-M   'P 1'
#
loop_
_entity.id
_entity.type
_entity.pdbx_description
1 polymer ?
#
loop_
_entity_poly.entity_id
_entity_poly.type
_entity_poly.pdbx_seq_one_letter_code
_entity_poly.pdbx_strand_id
1 'polypeptide(L)'
;MEIKKRRLDKVNIPEEDLGISVAELMQLLNTDIKEELLKELEIEDIKDDFIPIKGAKTLFNSQLAIQNKFVKLDLLSGLHDISVYDGKEFSVNFKNIANLSDLPNVSSKSIVAYPIYSAQRDFFSNLFNMEKYAKTLIENGNKNIIEKNFELLRQECDIRKKYRILYNKSDKKYYLRAIISKDRYYDYNNSVVVVLGLLTLYREMKNSNSNYSLMRCEYNESYIRMFFDTSKTKNIDESVFVKNIVEISNDELKRESFKFHARCTINYSREENSGEIFISSKDIKSKVFSINHSQSPKNAIPVLAQINNLGGIHRQFYDDVLTINKIQNTEQIKFLVRRKIENARNEDVKKYQSEILNELIKTTTKNIVDLLELFNKIQILTSQDIEAGEYLRYVFYEALIDRK
;
A
#
# COMPACT_ATOMS: atom_id res chain seq x y z
N MET A 1 0.45 -12.41 -17.27
CA MET A 1 -0.89 -12.04 -16.74
C MET A 1 -0.70 -11.11 -15.57
N GLU A 2 -1.35 -9.95 -15.58
CA GLU A 2 -1.01 -8.86 -14.67
C GLU A 2 -1.89 -8.93 -13.42
N ILE A 3 -1.26 -9.10 -12.27
CA ILE A 3 -1.89 -8.90 -10.98
C ILE A 3 -2.13 -7.40 -10.84
N LYS A 4 -3.31 -6.96 -11.28
CA LYS A 4 -3.66 -5.54 -11.34
C LYS A 4 -4.09 -5.03 -9.98
N LYS A 5 -3.55 -3.87 -9.60
CA LYS A 5 -4.09 -3.06 -8.51
C LYS A 5 -5.55 -2.72 -8.85
N ARG A 6 -6.46 -2.98 -7.92
CA ARG A 6 -7.87 -2.60 -7.97
C ARG A 6 -8.07 -1.33 -7.16
N ARG A 7 -9.13 -0.60 -7.48
CA ARG A 7 -9.51 0.63 -6.81
C ARG A 7 -10.99 0.59 -6.44
N LEU A 8 -11.29 1.03 -5.24
CA LEU A 8 -12.63 1.36 -4.76
C LEU A 8 -12.60 2.84 -4.42
N ASP A 9 -13.51 3.61 -5.00
CA ASP A 9 -13.71 5.01 -4.65
C ASP A 9 -15.02 5.16 -3.88
N LYS A 10 -15.16 6.28 -3.15
CA LYS A 10 -16.36 6.62 -2.38
C LYS A 10 -17.66 6.47 -3.16
N VAL A 11 -17.64 6.79 -4.45
CA VAL A 11 -18.79 6.68 -5.36
C VAL A 11 -19.23 5.23 -5.63
N ASN A 12 -18.35 4.26 -5.36
CA ASN A 12 -18.63 2.82 -5.51
C ASN A 12 -19.10 2.18 -4.21
N ILE A 13 -19.16 2.92 -3.10
CA ILE A 13 -19.60 2.41 -1.81
C ILE A 13 -21.12 2.54 -1.75
N PRO A 14 -21.87 1.43 -1.58
CA PRO A 14 -23.32 1.46 -1.48
C PRO A 14 -23.77 2.34 -0.30
N GLU A 15 -24.93 2.99 -0.43
CA GLU A 15 -25.44 3.86 0.63
C GLU A 15 -25.83 3.09 1.88
N GLU A 16 -26.25 1.84 1.70
CA GLU A 16 -26.59 0.87 2.74
C GLU A 16 -25.38 0.30 3.49
N ASP A 17 -24.15 0.55 3.01
CA ASP A 17 -22.93 0.17 3.72
C ASP A 17 -22.67 1.13 4.89
N LEU A 18 -23.37 0.90 5.99
CA LEU A 18 -23.26 1.70 7.21
C LEU A 18 -22.15 1.22 8.16
N GLY A 19 -21.50 0.11 7.86
CA GLY A 19 -20.54 -0.53 8.76
C GLY A 19 -20.58 -2.05 8.71
N ILE A 20 -19.97 -2.67 9.71
CA ILE A 20 -19.87 -4.14 9.85
C ILE A 20 -19.86 -4.54 11.32
N SER A 21 -20.38 -5.72 11.67
CA SER A 21 -20.24 -6.25 13.04
C SER A 21 -18.82 -6.75 13.29
N VAL A 22 -18.36 -6.69 14.55
CA VAL A 22 -17.04 -7.21 14.92
C VAL A 22 -16.96 -8.71 14.64
N ALA A 23 -17.98 -9.47 15.02
CA ALA A 23 -18.06 -10.91 14.73
C ALA A 23 -17.89 -11.25 13.25
N GLU A 24 -18.51 -10.48 12.35
CA GLU A 24 -18.35 -10.69 10.92
C GLU A 24 -16.95 -10.31 10.44
N LEU A 25 -16.43 -9.16 10.89
CA LEU A 25 -15.08 -8.71 10.54
C LEU A 25 -14.01 -9.74 10.90
N MET A 26 -14.15 -10.45 12.03
CA MET A 26 -13.22 -11.49 12.47
C MET A 26 -13.13 -12.68 11.51
N GLN A 27 -14.11 -12.89 10.62
CA GLN A 27 -14.05 -13.94 9.60
C GLN A 27 -12.89 -13.74 8.61
N LEU A 28 -12.38 -12.52 8.47
CA LEU A 28 -11.19 -12.24 7.65
C LEU A 28 -9.88 -12.75 8.25
N LEU A 29 -9.85 -13.05 9.56
CA LEU A 29 -8.66 -13.56 10.22
C LEU A 29 -8.43 -15.03 9.84
N ASN A 30 -7.71 -15.21 8.72
CA ASN A 30 -7.18 -16.47 8.25
C ASN A 30 -5.64 -16.39 8.26
N THR A 31 -5.07 -16.58 9.44
CA THR A 31 -3.63 -16.43 9.71
C THR A 31 -3.24 -17.31 10.90
N ASP A 32 -1.97 -17.71 10.95
CA ASP A 32 -1.38 -18.51 12.03
C ASP A 32 -1.35 -17.77 13.37
N ILE A 33 -1.36 -16.43 13.35
CA ILE A 33 -1.39 -15.60 14.56
C ILE A 33 -2.80 -15.26 15.06
N LYS A 34 -3.85 -15.89 14.51
CA LYS A 34 -5.25 -15.53 14.80
C LYS A 34 -5.57 -15.55 16.30
N GLU A 35 -5.25 -16.64 16.98
CA GLU A 35 -5.60 -16.80 18.40
C GLU A 35 -4.88 -15.77 19.29
N GLU A 36 -3.61 -15.50 19.02
CA GLU A 36 -2.85 -14.47 19.72
C GLU A 36 -3.43 -13.08 19.46
N LEU A 37 -3.81 -12.77 18.20
CA LEU A 37 -4.47 -11.50 17.86
C LEU A 37 -5.80 -11.34 18.60
N LEU A 38 -6.68 -12.35 18.58
CA LEU A 38 -7.99 -12.28 19.25
C LEU A 38 -7.85 -12.02 20.75
N LYS A 39 -6.86 -12.66 21.38
CA LYS A 39 -6.55 -12.48 22.80
C LYS A 39 -6.04 -11.07 23.09
N GLU A 40 -4.99 -10.63 22.41
CA GLU A 40 -4.34 -9.34 22.68
C GLU A 40 -5.24 -8.15 22.30
N LEU A 41 -6.18 -8.35 21.37
CA LEU A 41 -7.21 -7.37 21.04
C LEU A 41 -8.41 -7.39 21.98
N GLU A 42 -8.49 -8.29 22.97
CA GLU A 42 -9.64 -8.37 23.89
C GLU A 42 -10.99 -8.45 23.13
N ILE A 43 -11.04 -9.27 22.06
CA ILE A 43 -12.19 -9.31 21.14
C ILE A 43 -13.49 -9.72 21.83
N GLU A 44 -13.42 -10.56 22.87
CA GLU A 44 -14.60 -10.99 23.62
C GLU A 44 -15.39 -9.81 24.21
N ASP A 45 -14.72 -8.72 24.58
CA ASP A 45 -15.35 -7.54 25.16
C ASP A 45 -16.11 -6.70 24.13
N ILE A 46 -15.83 -6.89 22.84
CA ILE A 46 -16.38 -6.10 21.73
C ILE A 46 -17.01 -6.96 20.64
N LYS A 47 -17.17 -8.27 20.84
CA LYS A 47 -17.60 -9.20 19.76
C LYS A 47 -19.00 -8.89 19.21
N ASP A 48 -19.87 -8.38 20.07
CA ASP A 48 -21.25 -8.01 19.76
C ASP A 48 -21.37 -6.56 19.29
N ASP A 49 -20.26 -5.81 19.25
CA ASP A 49 -20.24 -4.44 18.78
C ASP A 49 -20.45 -4.35 17.26
N PHE A 50 -21.00 -3.21 16.85
CA PHE A 50 -21.04 -2.76 15.47
C PHE A 50 -20.00 -1.67 15.24
N ILE A 51 -19.24 -1.77 14.14
CA ILE A 51 -18.27 -0.77 13.69
C ILE A 51 -18.97 0.14 12.66
N PRO A 52 -19.40 1.36 13.04
CA PRO A 52 -20.19 2.25 12.18
C PRO A 52 -19.29 3.07 11.24
N ILE A 53 -18.44 2.40 10.46
CA ILE A 53 -17.58 3.02 9.46
C ILE A 53 -18.16 2.73 8.08
N LYS A 54 -18.73 3.75 7.43
CA LYS A 54 -19.26 3.61 6.07
C LYS A 54 -18.19 3.08 5.12
N GLY A 55 -18.51 2.01 4.38
CA GLY A 55 -17.58 1.32 3.49
C GLY A 55 -16.84 0.14 4.10
N ALA A 56 -16.99 -0.13 5.40
CA ALA A 56 -16.33 -1.25 6.06
C ALA A 56 -16.81 -2.61 5.50
N LYS A 57 -18.11 -2.73 5.16
CA LYS A 57 -18.65 -3.96 4.57
C LYS A 57 -18.09 -4.20 3.16
N THR A 58 -17.95 -3.14 2.37
CA THR A 58 -17.34 -3.18 1.04
C THR A 58 -15.87 -3.60 1.12
N LEU A 59 -15.10 -3.05 2.08
CA LEU A 59 -13.73 -3.50 2.34
C LEU A 59 -13.68 -4.99 2.70
N PHE A 60 -14.55 -5.43 3.61
CA PHE A 60 -14.64 -6.83 4.01
C PHE A 60 -14.87 -7.74 2.80
N ASN A 61 -15.90 -7.44 2.00
CA ASN A 61 -16.25 -8.21 0.81
C ASN A 61 -15.08 -8.24 -0.20
N SER A 62 -14.36 -7.11 -0.35
CA SER A 62 -13.21 -7.04 -1.25
C SER A 62 -12.07 -7.98 -0.84
N GLN A 63 -11.79 -8.07 0.46
CA GLN A 63 -10.75 -8.96 0.98
C GLN A 63 -11.19 -10.42 0.94
N LEU A 64 -12.44 -10.70 1.27
CA LEU A 64 -13.00 -12.05 1.16
C LEU A 64 -12.94 -12.56 -0.28
N ALA A 65 -13.22 -11.70 -1.27
CA ALA A 65 -13.08 -12.06 -2.69
C ALA A 65 -11.62 -12.37 -3.09
N ILE A 66 -10.64 -11.66 -2.52
CA ILE A 66 -9.21 -11.95 -2.71
C ILE A 66 -8.84 -13.30 -2.08
N GLN A 67 -9.22 -13.56 -0.82
CA GLN A 67 -8.97 -14.84 -0.14
C GLN A 67 -9.62 -16.02 -0.86
N ASN A 68 -10.81 -15.82 -1.42
CA ASN A 68 -11.50 -16.84 -2.20
C ASN A 68 -10.78 -17.15 -3.51
N LYS A 69 -10.18 -16.14 -4.16
CA LYS A 69 -9.49 -16.29 -5.44
C LYS A 69 -8.07 -16.84 -5.30
N PHE A 70 -7.37 -16.48 -4.24
CA PHE A 70 -5.94 -16.76 -4.08
C PHE A 70 -5.64 -17.55 -2.82
N VAL A 71 -4.70 -18.50 -2.92
CA VAL A 71 -4.13 -19.19 -1.76
C VAL A 71 -2.69 -18.73 -1.60
N LYS A 72 -2.35 -18.23 -0.41
CA LYS A 72 -0.99 -17.81 -0.06
C LYS A 72 -0.36 -18.93 0.75
N LEU A 73 0.87 -19.27 0.42
CA LEU A 73 1.62 -20.31 1.12
C LEU A 73 3.11 -20.01 1.03
N ASP A 74 3.85 -20.58 1.96
CA ASP A 74 5.29 -20.44 2.00
C ASP A 74 5.97 -21.79 1.83
N LEU A 75 6.91 -21.87 0.88
CA LEU A 75 7.72 -23.06 0.68
C LEU A 75 9.11 -22.86 1.27
N LEU A 76 9.50 -23.75 2.18
CA LEU A 76 10.89 -23.85 2.59
C LEU A 76 11.61 -24.81 1.64
N SER A 77 12.59 -24.31 0.90
CA SER A 77 13.32 -25.11 -0.08
C SER A 77 14.80 -24.75 -0.11
N GLY A 78 15.63 -25.75 -0.40
CA GLY A 78 17.04 -25.57 -0.72
C GLY A 78 17.26 -25.39 -2.22
N LEU A 79 18.43 -24.88 -2.59
CA LEU A 79 18.83 -24.77 -4.00
C LEU A 79 18.92 -26.12 -4.71
N HIS A 80 19.21 -27.20 -3.98
CA HIS A 80 19.26 -28.55 -4.56
C HIS A 80 17.91 -29.00 -5.15
N ASP A 81 16.81 -28.57 -4.54
CA ASP A 81 15.43 -28.85 -4.97
C ASP A 81 14.87 -27.79 -5.95
N ILE A 82 15.76 -26.87 -6.35
CA ILE A 82 15.68 -25.65 -7.14
C ILE A 82 15.86 -25.62 -8.67
N SER A 83 15.05 -26.13 -9.59
CA SER A 83 15.35 -25.86 -11.04
C SER A 83 14.78 -24.52 -11.54
N VAL A 84 15.43 -23.92 -12.55
CA VAL A 84 14.91 -22.74 -13.25
C VAL A 84 14.47 -23.13 -14.66
N TYR A 85 13.46 -22.42 -15.18
CA TYR A 85 12.79 -22.62 -16.47
C TYR A 85 12.01 -23.93 -16.62
N ASP A 86 10.77 -23.82 -17.09
CA ASP A 86 9.89 -24.90 -17.54
C ASP A 86 9.32 -24.49 -18.90
N GLY A 87 10.21 -24.36 -19.89
CA GLY A 87 9.90 -23.81 -21.21
C GLY A 87 10.65 -22.51 -21.52
N LYS A 88 10.00 -21.57 -22.23
CA LYS A 88 10.62 -20.32 -22.73
C LYS A 88 10.65 -19.21 -21.68
N GLU A 89 9.60 -19.10 -20.87
CA GLU A 89 9.50 -18.07 -19.83
C GLU A 89 10.31 -18.49 -18.59
N PHE A 90 10.89 -17.51 -17.90
CA PHE A 90 11.58 -17.77 -16.65
C PHE A 90 10.58 -18.23 -15.58
N SER A 91 10.85 -19.39 -14.98
CA SER A 91 10.07 -19.98 -13.90
C SER A 91 11.01 -20.59 -12.85
N VAL A 92 10.51 -20.77 -11.64
CA VAL A 92 11.20 -21.47 -10.56
C VAL A 92 10.44 -22.75 -10.25
N ASN A 93 11.10 -23.87 -10.43
CA ASN A 93 10.53 -25.20 -10.30
C ASN A 93 11.04 -25.84 -9.01
N PHE A 94 10.14 -25.99 -8.04
CA PHE A 94 10.41 -26.60 -6.76
C PHE A 94 10.17 -28.10 -6.85
N LYS A 95 11.06 -28.90 -6.25
CA LYS A 95 10.97 -30.36 -6.16
C LYS A 95 10.98 -30.81 -4.70
N ASN A 96 10.68 -32.08 -4.47
CA ASN A 96 10.76 -32.74 -3.15
C ASN A 96 10.02 -31.98 -2.03
N ILE A 97 8.87 -31.39 -2.35
CA ILE A 97 8.11 -30.58 -1.38
C ILE A 97 7.60 -31.49 -0.25
N ALA A 98 7.99 -31.17 1.00
CA ALA A 98 7.71 -32.00 2.16
C ALA A 98 6.23 -31.94 2.60
N ASN A 99 5.61 -30.76 2.53
CA ASN A 99 4.23 -30.53 2.99
C ASN A 99 3.29 -30.31 1.80
N LEU A 100 2.82 -31.41 1.21
CA LEU A 100 1.89 -31.39 0.08
C LEU A 100 0.43 -31.09 0.48
N SER A 101 0.07 -31.31 1.74
CA SER A 101 -1.30 -31.14 2.25
C SER A 101 -1.83 -29.71 2.10
N ASP A 102 -0.94 -28.72 2.12
CA ASP A 102 -1.29 -27.30 2.10
C ASP A 102 -1.35 -26.74 0.68
N LEU A 103 -1.05 -27.57 -0.33
CA LEU A 103 -0.91 -27.19 -1.72
C LEU A 103 -2.13 -27.65 -2.55
N PRO A 104 -2.97 -26.72 -3.03
CA PRO A 104 -4.14 -27.07 -3.84
C PRO A 104 -3.74 -27.63 -5.21
N ASN A 105 -4.34 -28.75 -5.62
CA ASN A 105 -4.13 -29.36 -6.95
C ASN A 105 -2.68 -29.81 -7.25
N VAL A 106 -1.97 -30.32 -6.24
CA VAL A 106 -0.63 -30.89 -6.43
C VAL A 106 -0.68 -32.41 -6.29
N SER A 107 -0.51 -33.10 -7.42
CA SER A 107 -0.42 -34.57 -7.49
C SER A 107 1.03 -35.08 -7.49
N SER A 108 2.00 -34.21 -7.77
CA SER A 108 3.43 -34.51 -7.81
C SER A 108 4.18 -33.75 -6.71
N LYS A 109 5.33 -34.23 -6.23
CA LYS A 109 6.17 -33.50 -5.25
C LYS A 109 6.84 -32.24 -5.82
N SER A 110 6.26 -31.61 -6.83
CA SER A 110 6.84 -30.49 -7.55
C SER A 110 5.80 -29.45 -7.95
N ILE A 111 6.21 -28.18 -7.96
CA ILE A 111 5.43 -27.08 -8.52
C ILE A 111 6.30 -26.20 -9.43
N VAL A 112 5.66 -25.59 -10.41
CA VAL A 112 6.27 -24.58 -11.31
C VAL A 112 5.68 -23.23 -10.95
N ALA A 113 6.50 -22.32 -10.44
CA ALA A 113 6.08 -20.99 -10.03
C ALA A 113 6.65 -19.92 -10.96
N TYR A 114 5.79 -19.04 -11.46
CA TYR A 114 6.19 -17.91 -12.30
C TYR A 114 6.41 -16.67 -11.42
N PRO A 115 7.56 -15.99 -11.50
CA PRO A 115 7.77 -14.80 -10.69
C PRO A 115 6.84 -13.67 -11.09
N ILE A 116 6.40 -12.92 -10.09
CA ILE A 116 5.61 -11.70 -10.19
C ILE A 116 6.26 -10.61 -9.35
N TYR A 117 5.89 -9.35 -9.60
CA TYR A 117 6.53 -8.20 -8.95
C TYR A 117 8.05 -8.20 -9.13
N SER A 118 8.82 -7.99 -8.06
CA SER A 118 10.28 -8.04 -8.07
C SER A 118 10.87 -9.45 -7.87
N ALA A 119 10.04 -10.50 -7.75
CA ALA A 119 10.51 -11.81 -7.32
C ALA A 119 11.62 -12.41 -8.20
N GLN A 120 11.60 -12.16 -9.52
CA GLN A 120 12.69 -12.61 -10.41
C GLN A 120 14.00 -11.92 -10.04
N ARG A 121 13.98 -10.59 -9.86
CA ARG A 121 15.16 -9.82 -9.43
C ARG A 121 15.61 -10.29 -8.05
N ASP A 122 14.67 -10.46 -7.12
CA ASP A 122 14.96 -10.84 -5.74
C ASP A 122 15.49 -12.28 -5.64
N PHE A 123 15.11 -13.17 -6.58
CA PHE A 123 15.69 -14.51 -6.75
C PHE A 123 17.19 -14.45 -7.02
N PHE A 124 17.60 -13.66 -7.99
CA PHE A 124 19.02 -13.54 -8.33
C PHE A 124 19.81 -12.69 -7.32
N SER A 125 19.17 -11.66 -6.75
CA SER A 125 19.81 -10.78 -5.76
C SER A 125 20.07 -11.52 -4.44
N ASN A 126 19.05 -12.16 -3.86
CA ASN A 126 19.16 -12.81 -2.54
C ASN A 126 20.03 -14.07 -2.53
N LEU A 127 20.27 -14.66 -3.70
CA LEU A 127 21.09 -15.86 -3.80
C LEU A 127 22.55 -15.51 -4.08
N PHE A 128 22.82 -14.61 -5.04
CA PHE A 128 24.18 -14.40 -5.56
C PHE A 128 24.53 -12.95 -5.95
N ASN A 129 23.66 -11.97 -5.64
CA ASN A 129 23.81 -10.57 -6.08
C ASN A 129 24.02 -10.43 -7.61
N MET A 130 23.40 -11.31 -8.39
CA MET A 130 23.59 -11.39 -9.84
C MET A 130 22.44 -10.78 -10.64
N GLU A 131 21.60 -9.95 -10.00
CA GLU A 131 20.33 -9.52 -10.58
C GLU A 131 20.50 -8.73 -11.89
N LYS A 132 21.51 -7.86 -12.00
CA LYS A 132 21.79 -7.12 -13.23
C LYS A 132 22.22 -8.03 -14.36
N TYR A 133 23.15 -8.94 -14.07
CA TYR A 133 23.67 -9.91 -15.02
C TYR A 133 22.56 -10.85 -15.53
N ALA A 134 21.77 -11.40 -14.61
CA ALA A 134 20.67 -12.29 -14.94
C ALA A 134 19.59 -11.56 -15.76
N LYS A 135 19.24 -10.32 -15.38
CA LYS A 135 18.29 -9.49 -16.14
C LYS A 135 18.74 -9.33 -17.60
N THR A 136 19.98 -8.92 -17.83
CA THR A 136 20.53 -8.75 -19.19
C THR A 136 20.50 -10.05 -20.00
N LEU A 137 20.82 -11.19 -19.39
CA LEU A 137 20.76 -12.47 -20.09
C LEU A 137 19.33 -12.90 -20.42
N ILE A 138 18.37 -12.68 -19.52
CA ILE A 138 16.95 -12.98 -19.76
C ILE A 138 16.41 -12.14 -20.91
N GLU A 139 16.68 -10.83 -20.89
CA GLU A 139 16.21 -9.89 -21.92
C GLU A 139 16.78 -10.22 -23.31
N ASN A 140 18.00 -10.77 -23.36
CA ASN A 140 18.66 -11.19 -24.60
C ASN A 140 18.35 -12.66 -25.00
N GLY A 141 17.47 -13.36 -24.27
CA GLY A 141 17.11 -14.75 -24.58
C GLY A 141 18.22 -15.78 -24.30
N ASN A 142 19.25 -15.43 -23.54
CA ASN A 142 20.41 -16.28 -23.22
C ASN A 142 20.12 -17.26 -22.08
N LYS A 143 19.03 -18.02 -22.20
CA LYS A 143 18.52 -18.96 -21.19
C LYS A 143 19.56 -19.99 -20.74
N ASN A 144 20.26 -20.63 -21.69
CA ASN A 144 21.19 -21.72 -21.39
C ASN A 144 22.33 -21.29 -20.46
N ILE A 145 22.77 -20.02 -20.54
CA ILE A 145 23.81 -19.48 -19.67
C ILE A 145 23.30 -19.37 -18.23
N ILE A 146 22.05 -18.94 -18.06
CA ILE A 146 21.43 -18.82 -16.72
C ILE A 146 21.24 -20.19 -16.10
N GLU A 147 20.71 -21.17 -16.86
CA GLU A 147 20.57 -22.55 -16.39
C GLU A 147 21.92 -23.12 -15.96
N LYS A 148 22.96 -22.95 -16.79
CA LYS A 148 24.28 -23.50 -16.49
C LYS A 148 24.91 -22.86 -15.25
N ASN A 149 24.81 -21.54 -15.12
CA ASN A 149 25.30 -20.85 -13.93
C ASN A 149 24.54 -21.30 -12.68
N PHE A 150 23.22 -21.46 -12.78
CA PHE A 150 22.42 -21.94 -11.65
C PHE A 150 22.80 -23.37 -11.23
N GLU A 151 23.05 -24.27 -12.18
CA GLU A 151 23.56 -25.63 -11.91
C GLU A 151 24.89 -25.60 -11.14
N LEU A 152 25.84 -24.80 -11.60
CA LEU A 152 27.15 -24.66 -10.94
C LEU A 152 27.00 -24.10 -9.53
N LEU A 153 26.19 -23.05 -9.37
CA LEU A 153 25.97 -22.41 -8.06
C LEU A 153 25.29 -23.35 -7.06
N ARG A 154 24.38 -24.22 -7.53
CA ARG A 154 23.77 -25.27 -6.69
C ARG A 154 24.80 -26.28 -6.17
N GLN A 155 25.90 -26.53 -6.89
CA GLN A 155 26.93 -27.45 -6.43
C GLN A 155 27.79 -26.85 -5.31
N GLU A 156 27.91 -25.52 -5.26
CA GLU A 156 28.81 -24.81 -4.36
C GLU A 156 28.13 -24.36 -3.04
N CYS A 157 26.80 -24.32 -2.96
CA CYS A 157 26.11 -23.83 -1.75
C CYS A 157 24.75 -24.49 -1.48
N ASP A 158 24.51 -24.86 -0.21
CA ASP A 158 23.20 -25.32 0.27
C ASP A 158 22.47 -24.19 1.03
N ILE A 159 22.02 -23.19 0.27
CA ILE A 159 21.23 -22.09 0.83
C ILE A 159 19.76 -22.52 0.87
N ARG A 160 19.18 -22.55 2.07
CA ARG A 160 17.74 -22.74 2.27
C ARG A 160 17.04 -21.41 2.51
N LYS A 161 16.00 -21.13 1.72
CA LYS A 161 15.18 -19.91 1.82
C LYS A 161 13.70 -20.26 1.92
N LYS A 162 12.92 -19.29 2.37
CA LYS A 162 11.47 -19.35 2.41
C LYS A 162 10.93 -18.56 1.22
N TYR A 163 10.20 -19.25 0.35
CA TYR A 163 9.69 -18.73 -0.92
C TYR A 163 8.18 -18.49 -0.77
N ARG A 164 7.77 -17.25 -0.97
CA ARG A 164 6.36 -16.85 -0.85
C ARG A 164 5.64 -17.16 -2.14
N ILE A 165 4.76 -18.14 -2.09
CA ILE A 165 4.00 -18.61 -3.23
C ILE A 165 2.57 -18.06 -3.16
N LEU A 166 2.02 -17.77 -4.34
CA LEU A 166 0.64 -17.43 -4.55
C LEU A 166 0.06 -18.41 -5.55
N TYR A 167 -0.96 -19.15 -5.16
CA TYR A 167 -1.75 -19.95 -6.08
C TYR A 167 -3.00 -19.17 -6.50
N ASN A 168 -3.20 -19.01 -7.80
CA ASN A 168 -4.41 -18.41 -8.34
C ASN A 168 -5.39 -19.51 -8.76
N LYS A 169 -6.54 -19.58 -8.10
CA LYS A 169 -7.54 -20.62 -8.38
C LYS A 169 -8.16 -20.49 -9.77
N SER A 170 -8.17 -19.29 -10.36
CA SER A 170 -8.80 -19.04 -11.66
C SER A 170 -8.03 -19.64 -12.83
N ASP A 171 -6.71 -19.52 -12.85
CA ASP A 171 -5.85 -20.07 -13.92
C ASP A 171 -5.13 -21.36 -13.48
N LYS A 172 -5.28 -21.74 -12.22
CA LYS A 172 -4.64 -22.89 -11.58
C LYS A 172 -3.10 -22.84 -11.64
N LYS A 173 -2.51 -21.64 -11.63
CA LYS A 173 -1.05 -21.44 -11.66
C LYS A 173 -0.49 -20.99 -10.31
N TYR A 174 0.78 -21.31 -10.13
CA TYR A 174 1.59 -20.85 -9.01
C TYR A 174 2.46 -19.67 -9.42
N TYR A 175 2.61 -18.73 -8.50
CA TYR A 175 3.41 -17.54 -8.67
C TYR A 175 4.37 -17.35 -7.51
N LEU A 176 5.61 -16.98 -7.81
CA LEU A 176 6.60 -16.60 -6.81
C LEU A 176 6.49 -15.09 -6.56
N ARG A 177 6.11 -14.69 -5.35
CA ARG A 177 5.90 -13.27 -4.96
C ARG A 177 7.14 -12.63 -4.36
N ALA A 178 7.84 -13.37 -3.51
CA ALA A 178 9.00 -12.88 -2.77
C ALA A 178 9.84 -14.04 -2.22
N ILE A 179 11.04 -13.71 -1.79
CA ILE A 179 11.96 -14.63 -1.12
C ILE A 179 12.39 -13.97 0.17
N ILE A 180 12.20 -14.66 1.29
CA ILE A 180 12.49 -14.14 2.62
C ILE A 180 13.45 -15.06 3.38
N SER A 181 14.12 -14.49 4.38
CA SER A 181 14.91 -15.26 5.35
C SER A 181 14.00 -16.17 6.18
N LYS A 182 14.60 -17.18 6.82
CA LYS A 182 13.89 -18.16 7.65
C LYS A 182 13.25 -17.58 8.92
N ASP A 183 13.73 -16.42 9.39
CA ASP A 183 13.47 -15.96 10.75
C ASP A 183 12.14 -15.23 10.93
N ARG A 184 11.64 -15.30 12.18
CA ARG A 184 10.39 -14.74 12.76
C ARG A 184 9.65 -13.76 11.86
N TYR A 185 8.73 -14.30 11.07
CA TYR A 185 7.79 -13.56 10.24
C TYR A 185 6.38 -13.87 10.71
N TYR A 186 5.66 -12.86 11.17
CA TYR A 186 4.26 -12.93 11.55
C TYR A 186 3.40 -12.39 10.39
N ASP A 187 2.38 -13.15 10.00
CA ASP A 187 1.57 -12.89 8.82
C ASP A 187 0.50 -11.80 9.05
N TYR A 188 0.95 -10.55 9.14
CA TYR A 188 0.09 -9.37 9.01
C TYR A 188 -0.29 -9.16 7.54
N ASN A 189 -1.05 -10.08 6.96
CA ASN A 189 -1.55 -9.96 5.60
C ASN A 189 -2.59 -8.83 5.48
N ASN A 190 -2.98 -8.49 4.24
CA ASN A 190 -3.94 -7.40 3.99
C ASN A 190 -5.25 -7.55 4.78
N SER A 191 -5.75 -8.77 4.95
CA SER A 191 -6.99 -9.04 5.68
C SER A 191 -6.83 -8.77 7.18
N VAL A 192 -5.71 -9.18 7.77
CA VAL A 192 -5.34 -8.81 9.14
C VAL A 192 -5.26 -7.30 9.30
N VAL A 193 -4.64 -6.59 8.35
CA VAL A 193 -4.53 -5.13 8.40
C VAL A 193 -5.88 -4.42 8.27
N VAL A 194 -6.81 -4.94 7.46
CA VAL A 194 -8.19 -4.42 7.43
C VAL A 194 -8.85 -4.57 8.79
N VAL A 195 -8.74 -5.73 9.42
CA VAL A 195 -9.29 -5.99 10.75
C VAL A 195 -8.69 -5.03 11.78
N LEU A 196 -7.37 -4.98 11.88
CA LEU A 196 -6.67 -4.11 12.84
C LEU A 196 -6.96 -2.64 12.58
N GLY A 197 -6.97 -2.21 11.32
CA GLY A 197 -7.25 -0.83 10.93
C GLY A 197 -8.64 -0.37 11.33
N LEU A 198 -9.67 -1.17 11.02
CA LEU A 198 -11.05 -0.84 11.37
C LEU A 198 -11.29 -0.85 12.89
N LEU A 199 -10.73 -1.82 13.62
CA LEU A 199 -10.81 -1.84 15.08
C LEU A 199 -10.07 -0.66 15.73
N THR A 200 -8.91 -0.29 15.18
CA THR A 200 -8.14 0.87 15.67
C THR A 200 -8.95 2.16 15.50
N LEU A 201 -9.55 2.36 14.33
CA LEU A 201 -10.45 3.49 14.07
C LEU A 201 -11.68 3.46 14.97
N TYR A 202 -12.32 2.30 15.13
CA TYR A 202 -13.51 2.16 15.98
C TYR A 202 -13.24 2.55 17.43
N ARG A 203 -12.10 2.14 17.99
CA ARG A 203 -11.68 2.53 19.34
C ARG A 203 -11.40 4.03 19.44
N GLU A 204 -10.78 4.61 18.41
CA GLU A 204 -10.52 6.04 18.35
C GLU A 204 -11.84 6.85 18.31
N MET A 205 -12.84 6.39 17.55
CA MET A 205 -14.17 7.02 17.48
C MET A 205 -14.83 7.10 18.87
N LYS A 206 -14.74 6.02 19.66
CA LYS A 206 -15.25 5.99 21.04
C LYS A 206 -14.58 7.04 21.95
N ASN A 207 -13.33 7.41 21.66
CA ASN A 207 -12.53 8.30 22.49
C ASN A 207 -12.57 9.77 22.06
N SER A 208 -12.73 10.07 20.76
CA SER A 208 -12.47 11.42 20.21
C SER A 208 -13.67 12.12 19.56
N ASN A 209 -14.85 11.49 19.59
CA ASN A 209 -16.07 11.94 18.91
C ASN A 209 -15.85 12.21 17.40
N SER A 210 -14.89 11.53 16.78
CA SER A 210 -14.68 11.55 15.33
C SER A 210 -15.50 10.44 14.68
N ASN A 211 -15.98 10.68 13.47
CA ASN A 211 -16.55 9.64 12.63
C ASN A 211 -15.66 9.43 11.41
N TYR A 212 -15.56 8.18 10.96
CA TYR A 212 -14.79 7.81 9.78
C TYR A 212 -15.68 7.27 8.67
N SER A 213 -15.31 7.54 7.43
CA SER A 213 -15.88 6.89 6.25
C SER A 213 -14.78 6.55 5.27
N LEU A 214 -14.89 5.40 4.61
CA LEU A 214 -13.95 5.02 3.57
C LEU A 214 -14.11 5.97 2.39
N MET A 215 -13.01 6.64 2.03
CA MET A 215 -12.95 7.52 0.87
C MET A 215 -12.44 6.75 -0.36
N ARG A 216 -11.38 5.96 -0.16
CA ARG A 216 -10.71 5.24 -1.25
C ARG A 216 -9.97 4.03 -0.71
N CYS A 217 -9.94 2.94 -1.48
CA CYS A 217 -9.08 1.80 -1.23
C CYS A 217 -8.39 1.35 -2.53
N GLU A 218 -7.09 1.17 -2.46
CA GLU A 218 -6.27 0.57 -3.51
C GLU A 218 -5.74 -0.75 -3.00
N TYR A 219 -5.91 -1.83 -3.76
CA TYR A 219 -5.48 -3.13 -3.27
C TYR A 219 -5.22 -4.14 -4.38
N ASN A 220 -4.38 -5.11 -4.06
CA ASN A 220 -4.32 -6.40 -4.72
C ASN A 220 -4.17 -7.47 -3.61
N GLU A 221 -3.71 -8.66 -3.95
CA GLU A 221 -3.54 -9.74 -2.99
C GLU A 221 -2.33 -9.59 -2.09
N SER A 222 -1.37 -8.69 -2.37
CA SER A 222 -0.15 -8.52 -1.55
C SER A 222 0.06 -7.07 -1.06
N TYR A 223 -0.82 -6.15 -1.43
CA TYR A 223 -0.77 -4.73 -1.10
C TYR A 223 -2.18 -4.20 -0.83
N ILE A 224 -2.33 -3.35 0.17
CA ILE A 224 -3.54 -2.56 0.40
C ILE A 224 -3.19 -1.18 0.92
N ARG A 225 -3.96 -0.18 0.49
CA ARG A 225 -3.92 1.19 0.98
C ARG A 225 -5.33 1.74 1.06
N MET A 226 -5.76 2.10 2.25
CA MET A 226 -7.09 2.59 2.58
C MET A 226 -6.99 4.02 3.06
N PHE A 227 -7.88 4.87 2.58
CA PHE A 227 -8.00 6.26 2.99
C PHE A 227 -9.37 6.48 3.61
N PHE A 228 -9.39 6.96 4.85
CA PHE A 228 -10.61 7.26 5.60
C PHE A 228 -10.72 8.75 5.82
N ASP A 229 -11.84 9.31 5.38
CA ASP A 229 -12.27 10.66 5.71
C ASP A 229 -12.66 10.73 7.18
N THR A 230 -12.27 11.80 7.86
CA THR A 230 -12.83 12.12 9.19
C THR A 230 -13.96 13.14 9.06
N SER A 231 -14.90 13.14 10.01
CA SER A 231 -15.91 14.20 10.15
C SER A 231 -15.33 15.55 10.60
N LYS A 232 -14.06 15.59 11.01
CA LYS A 232 -13.41 16.81 11.50
C LYS A 232 -12.84 17.61 10.33
N THR A 233 -13.46 18.76 10.07
CA THR A 233 -12.96 19.79 9.16
C THR A 233 -12.56 21.02 9.95
N LYS A 234 -11.65 21.82 9.39
CA LYS A 234 -11.30 23.14 9.91
C LYS A 234 -11.19 24.14 8.77
N ASN A 235 -11.87 25.27 8.91
CA ASN A 235 -11.82 26.34 7.93
C ASN A 235 -10.51 27.11 8.08
N ILE A 236 -9.85 27.37 6.94
CA ILE A 236 -8.68 28.24 6.84
C ILE A 236 -9.14 29.67 6.49
N ASP A 237 -10.12 29.75 5.58
CA ASP A 237 -10.74 30.97 5.07
C ASP A 237 -12.18 30.63 4.60
N GLU A 238 -12.96 31.61 4.15
CA GLU A 238 -14.34 31.43 3.66
C GLU A 238 -14.43 30.40 2.50
N SER A 239 -13.41 30.36 1.65
CA SER A 239 -13.36 29.50 0.44
C SER A 239 -12.42 28.30 0.57
N VAL A 240 -11.72 28.11 1.69
CA VAL A 240 -10.71 27.05 1.83
C VAL A 240 -10.81 26.37 3.20
N PHE A 241 -10.88 25.04 3.21
CA PHE A 241 -10.93 24.25 4.43
C PHE A 241 -10.05 23.00 4.36
N VAL A 242 -9.52 22.60 5.51
CA VAL A 242 -8.74 21.36 5.68
C VAL A 242 -9.67 20.26 6.15
N LYS A 243 -9.52 19.10 5.54
CA LYS A 243 -10.13 17.87 5.98
C LYS A 243 -9.06 16.87 6.37
N ASN A 244 -9.20 16.32 7.56
CA ASN A 244 -8.28 15.30 8.04
C ASN A 244 -8.61 13.96 7.40
N ILE A 245 -7.55 13.24 7.05
CA ILE A 245 -7.61 11.90 6.48
C ILE A 245 -6.70 10.98 7.29
N VAL A 246 -7.12 9.72 7.38
CA VAL A 246 -6.29 8.63 7.85
C VAL A 246 -5.92 7.75 6.66
N GLU A 247 -4.64 7.44 6.50
CA GLU A 247 -4.14 6.45 5.57
C GLU A 247 -3.68 5.20 6.33
N ILE A 248 -4.21 4.05 5.95
CA ILE A 248 -3.79 2.74 6.45
C ILE A 248 -3.23 1.94 5.29
N SER A 249 -2.02 1.40 5.41
CA SER A 249 -1.44 0.61 4.33
C SER A 249 -0.67 -0.63 4.80
N ASN A 250 -0.59 -1.61 3.90
CA ASN A 250 0.22 -2.81 4.01
C ASN A 250 0.86 -3.13 2.66
N ASP A 251 2.11 -3.57 2.71
CA ASP A 251 2.80 -4.22 1.62
C ASP A 251 3.43 -5.50 2.19
N GLU A 252 2.77 -6.64 1.95
CA GLU A 252 3.16 -7.93 2.54
C GLU A 252 4.59 -8.33 2.16
N LEU A 253 5.09 -7.84 1.02
CA LEU A 253 6.37 -8.24 0.44
C LEU A 253 7.53 -7.36 0.93
N LYS A 254 7.25 -6.17 1.48
CA LYS A 254 8.26 -5.28 2.06
C LYS A 254 8.43 -5.50 3.56
N ARG A 255 9.46 -4.87 4.14
CA ARG A 255 9.83 -5.04 5.56
C ARG A 255 8.81 -4.46 6.55
N GLU A 256 8.08 -3.41 6.18
CA GLU A 256 7.05 -2.77 7.01
C GLU A 256 5.66 -3.20 6.52
N SER A 257 4.85 -3.76 7.41
CA SER A 257 3.62 -4.49 7.06
C SER A 257 2.35 -3.74 7.37
N PHE A 258 2.35 -2.86 8.35
CA PHE A 258 1.14 -2.15 8.68
C PHE A 258 1.49 -0.76 9.13
N LYS A 259 1.17 0.22 8.29
CA LYS A 259 1.41 1.63 8.53
C LYS A 259 0.10 2.33 8.75
N PHE A 260 0.14 3.27 9.69
CA PHE A 260 -0.96 4.17 9.98
C PHE A 260 -0.44 5.59 9.94
N HIS A 261 -0.90 6.36 8.98
CA HIS A 261 -0.45 7.72 8.73
C HIS A 261 -1.61 8.71 8.82
N ALA A 262 -1.34 9.86 9.39
CA ALA A 262 -2.19 11.03 9.32
C ALA A 262 -1.90 11.77 8.02
N ARG A 263 -2.96 12.10 7.28
CA ARG A 263 -2.92 12.88 6.04
C ARG A 263 -3.95 14.01 6.12
N CYS A 264 -3.92 14.92 5.16
CA CYS A 264 -4.95 15.93 5.02
C CYS A 264 -5.21 16.26 3.54
N THR A 265 -6.42 16.73 3.27
CA THR A 265 -6.75 17.38 2.01
C THR A 265 -7.08 18.84 2.23
N ILE A 266 -6.70 19.66 1.26
CA ILE A 266 -7.13 21.05 1.17
C ILE A 266 -8.27 21.08 0.18
N ASN A 267 -9.44 21.47 0.67
CA ASN A 267 -10.62 21.67 -0.14
C ASN A 267 -10.79 23.16 -0.39
N TYR A 268 -11.21 23.50 -1.60
CA TYR A 268 -11.51 24.87 -1.98
C TYR A 268 -12.87 24.92 -2.69
N SER A 269 -13.55 26.06 -2.56
CA SER A 269 -14.83 26.32 -3.19
C SER A 269 -14.90 27.75 -3.71
N ARG A 270 -15.27 27.90 -4.97
CA ARG A 270 -15.54 29.18 -5.63
C ARG A 270 -16.71 29.02 -6.58
N GLU A 271 -17.84 29.62 -6.23
CA GLU A 271 -19.08 29.58 -7.04
C GLU A 271 -19.42 28.13 -7.46
N GLU A 272 -19.32 27.79 -8.74
CA GLU A 272 -19.60 26.46 -9.30
C GLU A 272 -18.41 25.48 -9.26
N ASN A 273 -17.20 25.96 -8.94
CA ASN A 273 -15.99 25.15 -8.90
C ASN A 273 -15.58 24.81 -7.47
N SER A 274 -15.65 23.54 -7.13
CA SER A 274 -15.05 22.99 -5.91
C SER A 274 -14.02 21.93 -6.27
N GLY A 275 -12.97 21.82 -5.48
CA GLY A 275 -11.98 20.78 -5.67
C GLY A 275 -11.25 20.40 -4.39
N GLU A 276 -10.55 19.29 -4.48
CA GLU A 276 -9.83 18.68 -3.37
C GLU A 276 -8.41 18.34 -3.81
N ILE A 277 -7.43 18.87 -3.08
CA ILE A 277 -6.02 18.52 -3.27
C ILE A 277 -5.57 17.68 -2.11
N PHE A 278 -5.02 16.53 -2.44
CA PHE A 278 -4.34 15.69 -1.46
C PHE A 278 -2.92 16.21 -1.28
N ILE A 279 -2.52 16.49 -0.04
CA ILE A 279 -1.15 16.89 0.29
C ILE A 279 -0.59 15.97 1.36
N SER A 280 0.71 15.76 1.34
CA SER A 280 1.36 14.84 2.25
C SER A 280 2.77 15.31 2.58
N SER A 281 3.07 15.45 3.87
CA SER A 281 4.46 15.61 4.31
C SER A 281 5.20 14.29 4.13
N LYS A 282 6.54 14.36 4.01
CA LYS A 282 7.39 13.17 4.14
C LYS A 282 7.05 12.36 5.40
N ASP A 283 7.24 11.04 5.30
CA ASP A 283 6.69 10.02 6.22
C ASP A 283 6.94 10.27 7.71
N ILE A 284 8.03 10.96 8.10
CA ILE A 284 8.37 11.16 9.51
C ILE A 284 7.32 12.00 10.26
N LYS A 285 6.79 13.05 9.63
CA LYS A 285 5.80 13.95 10.28
C LYS A 285 4.37 13.39 10.29
N SER A 286 4.07 12.50 9.34
CA SER A 286 2.72 11.94 9.13
C SER A 286 2.52 10.60 9.84
N LYS A 287 3.59 9.93 10.24
CA LYS A 287 3.52 8.60 10.84
C LYS A 287 2.88 8.64 12.23
N VAL A 288 1.76 7.95 12.37
CA VAL A 288 1.14 7.68 13.68
C VAL A 288 1.80 6.48 14.31
N PHE A 289 1.84 5.36 13.58
CA PHE A 289 2.58 4.16 13.97
C PHE A 289 2.92 3.27 12.77
N SER A 290 3.78 2.28 13.00
CA SER A 290 4.03 1.18 12.06
C SER A 290 4.31 -0.11 12.81
N ILE A 291 3.79 -1.22 12.30
CA ILE A 291 4.07 -2.58 12.75
C ILE A 291 4.87 -3.27 11.64
N ASN A 292 5.90 -4.00 12.07
CA ASN A 292 6.75 -4.81 11.20
C ASN A 292 6.36 -6.28 11.31
N HIS A 293 6.59 -7.03 10.23
CA HIS A 293 6.38 -8.47 10.23
C HIS A 293 7.24 -9.26 11.23
N SER A 294 8.27 -8.66 11.82
CA SER A 294 9.08 -9.30 12.86
C SER A 294 8.52 -9.15 14.28
N GLN A 295 7.50 -8.31 14.47
CA GLN A 295 6.89 -8.06 15.78
C GLN A 295 5.78 -9.06 16.05
N SER A 296 5.84 -9.76 17.18
CA SER A 296 4.75 -10.63 17.62
C SER A 296 3.49 -9.82 17.94
N PRO A 297 2.28 -10.42 17.85
CA PRO A 297 1.04 -9.77 18.24
C PRO A 297 1.10 -9.10 19.61
N LYS A 298 1.67 -9.76 20.63
CA LYS A 298 1.89 -9.16 21.96
C LYS A 298 2.64 -7.82 21.95
N ASN A 299 3.57 -7.62 21.01
CA ASN A 299 4.33 -6.37 20.88
C ASN A 299 3.68 -5.40 19.88
N ALA A 300 2.95 -5.91 18.90
CA ALA A 300 2.32 -5.13 17.84
C ALA A 300 1.02 -4.47 18.29
N ILE A 301 0.16 -5.18 19.03
CA ILE A 301 -1.15 -4.66 19.45
C ILE A 301 -1.03 -3.43 20.37
N PRO A 302 -0.10 -3.37 21.35
CA PRO A 302 0.10 -2.16 22.15
C PRO A 302 0.49 -0.92 21.33
N VAL A 303 1.14 -1.10 20.16
CA VAL A 303 1.52 0.01 19.27
C VAL A 303 0.28 0.72 18.70
N LEU A 304 -0.85 0.03 18.55
CA LEU A 304 -2.10 0.61 18.06
C LEU A 304 -2.60 1.76 18.96
N ALA A 305 -2.27 1.74 20.27
CA ALA A 305 -2.63 2.81 21.20
C ALA A 305 -1.99 4.17 20.84
N GLN A 306 -0.94 4.19 20.01
CA GLN A 306 -0.36 5.42 19.47
C GLN A 306 -1.34 6.21 18.59
N ILE A 307 -2.46 5.61 18.16
CA ILE A 307 -3.58 6.30 17.53
C ILE A 307 -4.07 7.51 18.36
N ASN A 308 -3.90 7.48 19.68
CA ASN A 308 -4.26 8.60 20.55
C ASN A 308 -3.49 9.90 20.22
N ASN A 309 -2.34 9.79 19.54
CA ASN A 309 -1.56 10.94 19.07
C ASN A 309 -2.10 11.56 17.76
N LEU A 310 -3.08 10.91 17.09
CA LEU A 310 -3.62 11.33 15.79
C LEU A 310 -4.10 12.79 15.80
N GLY A 311 -4.85 13.18 16.83
CA GLY A 311 -5.35 14.54 16.97
C GLY A 311 -4.25 15.60 17.11
N GLY A 312 -3.12 15.25 17.71
CA GLY A 312 -1.93 16.11 17.80
C GLY A 312 -1.25 16.29 16.44
N ILE A 313 -1.08 15.19 15.70
CA ILE A 313 -0.48 15.21 14.35
C ILE A 313 -1.38 16.00 13.38
N HIS A 314 -2.69 15.79 13.40
CA HIS A 314 -3.63 16.57 12.59
C HIS A 314 -3.66 18.06 12.97
N ARG A 315 -3.46 18.40 14.25
CA ARG A 315 -3.32 19.80 14.67
C ARG A 315 -2.06 20.43 14.06
N GLN A 316 -0.94 19.71 14.09
CA GLN A 316 0.30 20.18 13.44
C GLN A 316 0.12 20.36 11.93
N PHE A 317 -0.56 19.44 11.23
CA PHE A 317 -0.87 19.60 9.81
C PHE A 317 -1.73 20.83 9.55
N TYR A 318 -2.72 21.07 10.39
CA TYR A 318 -3.55 22.27 10.28
C TYR A 318 -2.72 23.54 10.45
N ASP A 319 -1.83 23.61 11.44
CA ASP A 319 -0.97 24.76 11.67
C ASP A 319 0.00 25.00 10.49
N ASP A 320 0.53 23.92 9.91
CA ASP A 320 1.35 23.95 8.70
C ASP A 320 0.54 24.50 7.51
N VAL A 321 -0.70 24.04 7.33
CA VAL A 321 -1.58 24.45 6.23
C VAL A 321 -2.10 25.89 6.40
N LEU A 322 -2.29 26.38 7.62
CA LEU A 322 -2.62 27.80 7.87
C LEU A 322 -1.58 28.77 7.31
N THR A 323 -0.33 28.34 7.14
CA THR A 323 0.72 29.16 6.53
C THR A 323 0.47 29.48 5.06
N ILE A 324 -0.43 28.75 4.40
CA ILE A 324 -0.80 28.96 3.00
C ILE A 324 -1.49 30.32 2.81
N ASN A 325 -2.26 30.81 3.79
CA ASN A 325 -2.87 32.14 3.74
C ASN A 325 -1.85 33.28 3.70
N LYS A 326 -0.59 33.01 4.06
CA LYS A 326 0.50 33.98 4.02
C LYS A 326 1.18 34.06 2.66
N ILE A 327 0.74 33.28 1.67
CA ILE A 327 1.28 33.32 0.30
C ILE A 327 0.82 34.60 -0.39
N GLN A 328 1.75 35.51 -0.65
CA GLN A 328 1.48 36.73 -1.43
C GLN A 328 1.75 36.54 -2.93
N ASN A 329 2.70 35.67 -3.29
CA ASN A 329 3.10 35.43 -4.68
C ASN A 329 2.91 33.95 -5.06
N THR A 330 1.78 33.64 -5.69
CA THR A 330 1.42 32.28 -6.12
C THR A 330 2.25 31.79 -7.29
N GLU A 331 2.73 32.69 -8.16
CA GLU A 331 3.64 32.34 -9.26
C GLU A 331 4.99 31.84 -8.75
N GLN A 332 5.48 32.34 -7.61
CA GLN A 332 6.66 31.79 -6.95
C GLN A 332 6.45 30.33 -6.54
N ILE A 333 5.25 29.97 -6.06
CA ILE A 333 4.94 28.59 -5.66
C ILE A 333 4.88 27.67 -6.88
N LYS A 334 4.29 28.13 -7.98
CA LYS A 334 4.33 27.40 -9.27
C LYS A 334 5.76 27.15 -9.73
N PHE A 335 6.64 28.14 -9.59
CA PHE A 335 8.05 28.01 -9.96
C PHE A 335 8.77 26.93 -9.13
N LEU A 336 8.47 26.83 -7.83
CA LEU A 336 9.02 25.76 -6.97
C LEU A 336 8.57 24.37 -7.44
N VAL A 337 7.27 24.19 -7.69
CA VAL A 337 6.73 22.94 -8.23
C VAL A 337 7.39 22.61 -9.57
N ARG A 338 7.43 23.57 -10.49
CA ARG A 338 8.05 23.42 -11.81
C ARG A 338 9.49 22.90 -11.70
N ARG A 339 10.32 23.52 -10.86
CA ARG A 339 11.72 23.09 -10.67
C ARG A 339 11.82 21.66 -10.15
N LYS A 340 10.93 21.22 -9.26
CA LYS A 340 10.94 19.83 -8.77
C LYS A 340 10.54 18.85 -9.86
N ILE A 341 9.53 19.19 -10.67
CA ILE A 341 9.07 18.37 -11.79
C ILE A 341 10.14 18.28 -12.89
N GLU A 342 10.82 19.37 -13.24
CA GLU A 342 11.93 19.37 -14.21
C GLU A 342 13.09 18.46 -13.76
N ASN A 343 13.40 18.44 -12.47
CA ASN A 343 14.50 17.66 -11.89
C ASN A 343 14.06 16.27 -11.38
N ALA A 344 12.83 15.85 -11.64
CA ALA A 344 12.30 14.58 -11.14
C ALA A 344 13.09 13.41 -11.71
N ARG A 345 13.66 12.58 -10.82
CA ARG A 345 14.30 11.30 -11.21
C ARG A 345 13.31 10.14 -11.24
N ASN A 346 12.14 10.30 -10.63
CA ASN A 346 11.08 9.29 -10.58
C ASN A 346 10.50 9.05 -11.98
N GLU A 347 10.52 7.81 -12.45
CA GLU A 347 10.09 7.44 -13.81
C GLU A 347 8.57 7.55 -14.00
N ASP A 348 7.78 7.35 -12.95
CA ASP A 348 6.32 7.40 -13.02
C ASP A 348 5.81 8.82 -13.31
N VAL A 349 6.42 9.82 -12.67
CA VAL A 349 6.08 11.24 -12.90
C VAL A 349 6.61 11.74 -14.25
N LYS A 350 7.76 11.21 -14.71
CA LYS A 350 8.35 11.59 -16.00
C LYS A 350 7.40 11.39 -17.17
N LYS A 351 6.55 10.36 -17.13
CA LYS A 351 5.54 10.08 -18.16
C LYS A 351 4.59 11.28 -18.39
N TYR A 352 4.30 12.02 -17.32
CA TYR A 352 3.39 13.16 -17.31
C TYR A 352 4.11 14.51 -17.32
N GLN A 353 5.45 14.52 -17.33
CA GLN A 353 6.25 15.72 -17.12
C GLN A 353 5.89 16.86 -18.08
N SER A 354 5.79 16.55 -19.38
CA SER A 354 5.46 17.56 -20.40
C SER A 354 4.07 18.18 -20.18
N GLU A 355 3.07 17.36 -19.86
CA GLU A 355 1.70 17.83 -19.62
C GLU A 355 1.63 18.71 -18.36
N ILE A 356 2.28 18.27 -17.28
CA ILE A 356 2.35 19.01 -16.01
C ILE A 356 3.05 20.36 -16.22
N LEU A 357 4.18 20.38 -16.92
CA LEU A 357 4.92 21.61 -17.19
C LEU A 357 4.12 22.57 -18.07
N ASN A 358 3.41 22.05 -19.08
CA ASN A 358 2.54 22.87 -19.92
C ASN A 358 1.42 23.54 -19.11
N GLU A 359 0.76 22.80 -18.21
CA GLU A 359 -0.27 23.38 -17.34
C GLU A 359 0.29 24.44 -16.37
N LEU A 360 1.48 24.19 -15.80
CA LEU A 360 2.17 25.16 -14.94
C LEU A 360 2.57 26.44 -15.69
N ILE A 361 2.92 26.36 -16.98
CA ILE A 361 3.30 27.53 -17.77
C ILE A 361 2.07 28.31 -18.24
N LYS A 362 1.04 27.60 -18.72
CA LYS A 362 -0.16 28.21 -19.34
C LYS A 362 -1.08 28.89 -18.34
N THR A 363 -1.20 28.35 -17.13
CA THR A 363 -2.21 28.80 -16.15
C THR A 363 -1.66 29.88 -15.23
N THR A 364 -2.11 31.12 -15.36
CA THR A 364 -1.76 32.22 -14.43
C THR A 364 -2.55 32.10 -13.12
N THR A 365 -1.88 32.30 -12.00
CA THR A 365 -2.49 32.27 -10.66
C THR A 365 -2.38 33.64 -10.01
N LYS A 366 -3.49 34.21 -9.53
CA LYS A 366 -3.51 35.52 -8.87
C LYS A 366 -3.74 35.42 -7.37
N ASN A 367 -4.40 34.35 -6.93
CA ASN A 367 -4.72 34.09 -5.54
C ASN A 367 -4.56 32.59 -5.23
N ILE A 368 -4.70 32.24 -3.94
CA ILE A 368 -4.51 30.85 -3.50
C ILE A 368 -5.50 29.88 -4.13
N VAL A 369 -6.75 30.28 -4.35
CA VAL A 369 -7.77 29.42 -4.96
C VAL A 369 -7.37 29.07 -6.40
N ASP A 370 -6.89 30.05 -7.19
CA ASP A 370 -6.39 29.79 -8.55
C ASP A 370 -5.21 28.78 -8.54
N LEU A 371 -4.33 28.89 -7.54
CA LEU A 371 -3.20 27.97 -7.37
C LEU A 371 -3.66 26.55 -7.00
N LEU A 372 -4.64 26.45 -6.10
CA LEU A 372 -5.23 25.18 -5.70
C LEU A 372 -6.00 24.53 -6.87
N GLU A 373 -6.71 25.31 -7.68
CA GLU A 373 -7.35 24.82 -8.91
C GLU A 373 -6.34 24.24 -9.90
N LEU A 374 -5.21 24.92 -10.11
CA LEU A 374 -4.14 24.42 -10.96
C LEU A 374 -3.56 23.09 -10.44
N PHE A 375 -3.31 22.99 -9.14
CA PHE A 375 -2.77 21.75 -8.55
C PHE A 375 -3.77 20.60 -8.60
N ASN A 376 -5.07 20.86 -8.44
CA ASN A 376 -6.09 19.84 -8.64
C ASN A 376 -6.11 19.34 -10.10
N LYS A 377 -6.02 20.24 -11.09
CA LYS A 377 -5.90 19.84 -12.51
C LYS A 377 -4.69 18.93 -12.74
N ILE A 378 -3.53 19.29 -12.19
CA ILE A 378 -2.31 18.49 -12.28
C ILE A 378 -2.49 17.12 -11.60
N GLN A 379 -3.12 17.07 -10.42
CA GLN A 379 -3.42 15.82 -9.72
C GLN A 379 -4.28 14.89 -10.57
N ILE A 380 -5.26 15.42 -11.30
CA ILE A 380 -6.16 14.66 -12.18
C ILE A 380 -5.40 13.99 -13.33
N LEU A 381 -4.37 14.64 -13.90
CA LEU A 381 -3.53 14.05 -14.97
C LEU A 381 -2.89 12.71 -14.53
N THR A 382 -2.55 12.60 -13.25
CA THR A 382 -1.92 11.41 -12.66
C THR A 382 -2.90 10.49 -11.94
N SER A 383 -4.22 10.72 -12.06
CA SER A 383 -5.24 10.03 -11.24
C SER A 383 -5.25 8.49 -11.38
N GLN A 384 -4.72 7.97 -12.49
CA GLN A 384 -4.59 6.55 -12.77
C GLN A 384 -3.21 5.95 -12.39
N ASP A 385 -2.20 6.79 -12.14
CA ASP A 385 -0.85 6.37 -11.72
C ASP A 385 -0.62 6.76 -10.24
N ILE A 386 -0.77 5.75 -9.37
CA ILE A 386 -0.68 5.91 -7.91
C ILE A 386 0.70 6.46 -7.50
N GLU A 387 1.78 5.99 -8.12
CA GLU A 387 3.13 6.37 -7.73
C GLU A 387 3.43 7.82 -8.17
N ALA A 388 2.97 8.20 -9.36
CA ALA A 388 3.06 9.59 -9.82
C ALA A 388 2.23 10.54 -8.94
N GLY A 389 1.00 10.15 -8.59
CA GLY A 389 0.14 10.91 -7.69
C GLY A 389 0.74 11.10 -6.30
N GLU A 390 1.37 10.07 -5.73
CA GLU A 390 2.10 10.16 -4.46
C GLU A 390 3.25 11.16 -4.51
N TYR A 391 4.07 11.10 -5.55
CA TYR A 391 5.15 12.07 -5.72
C TYR A 391 4.64 13.50 -5.78
N LEU A 392 3.55 13.75 -6.50
CA LEU A 392 2.93 15.08 -6.59
C LEU A 392 2.43 15.58 -5.23
N ARG A 393 1.83 14.72 -4.40
CA ARG A 393 1.38 15.08 -3.04
C ARG A 393 2.54 15.63 -2.20
N TYR A 394 3.72 15.04 -2.31
CA TYR A 394 4.93 15.51 -1.62
C TYR A 394 5.45 16.83 -2.21
N VAL A 395 5.49 16.94 -3.54
CA VAL A 395 5.91 18.16 -4.23
C VAL A 395 5.01 19.34 -3.87
N PHE A 396 3.70 19.14 -3.86
CA PHE A 396 2.73 20.16 -3.46
C PHE A 396 2.89 20.55 -2.00
N TYR A 397 3.08 19.59 -1.10
CA TYR A 397 3.35 19.91 0.31
C TYR A 397 4.62 20.76 0.47
N GLU A 398 5.74 20.35 -0.11
CA GLU A 398 7.01 21.08 0.01
C GLU A 398 6.91 22.50 -0.58
N ALA A 399 6.18 22.67 -1.69
CA ALA A 399 5.99 23.99 -2.28
C ALA A 399 4.99 24.86 -1.48
N LEU A 400 3.87 24.28 -1.01
CA LEU A 400 2.80 24.98 -0.30
C LEU A 400 3.10 25.27 1.16
N ILE A 401 3.95 24.49 1.81
CA ILE A 401 4.18 24.60 3.26
C ILE A 401 5.64 24.91 3.52
N ASP A 402 6.56 24.07 3.04
CA ASP A 402 7.99 24.23 3.33
C ASP A 402 8.66 25.37 2.52
N ARG A 403 8.01 25.83 1.44
CA ARG A 403 8.51 26.83 0.47
C ARG A 403 9.85 26.42 -0.16
N LYS A 404 10.00 25.12 -0.48
CA LYS A 404 11.23 24.52 -1.02
C LYS A 404 10.99 23.69 -2.26
#